data_AF-A0A3S1AWN1-F1
#
_entry.id   AF-A0A3S1AWN1-F1
#
_cell.length_a   1.000
_cell.length_b   1.000
_cell.length_c   1.000
_cell.angle_alpha   90.00
_cell.angle_beta   90.00
_cell.angle_gamma   90.00
#
_symmetry.space_group_name_H-M   'P 1'
#
loop_
_entity.id
_entity.type
_entity.pdbx_description
1 polymer ?
#
loop_
_entity_poly.entity_id
_entity_poly.type
_entity_poly.pdbx_seq_one_letter_code
_entity_poly.pdbx_strand_id
1 'polypeptide(L)'
;IAFGLHPAFIDKHHIDKISELEKYTQTHNTKLIGEIGLDKRFKNYDRQIDIFTKQVNIANNLHKPIIIHSVKSHNEIKIIKDSKFKHGGIIHAFNGNAEIARTYIELGFKLGIGGLLINPNTNLKNVLKKISIENILLETDSTDMKP
;
A
#
# COMPACT_ATOMS: atom_id res chain seq x y z
N ILE A 1 -1.27 -12.95 6.95
CA ILE A 1 -0.27 -12.21 7.74
C ILE A 1 0.77 -11.66 6.77
N ALA A 2 1.06 -10.37 6.88
CA ALA A 2 2.11 -9.67 6.15
C ALA A 2 2.99 -8.94 7.17
N PHE A 3 4.25 -8.72 6.82
CA PHE A 3 5.17 -7.93 7.64
C PHE A 3 5.60 -6.70 6.86
N GLY A 4 5.70 -5.57 7.56
CA GLY A 4 6.04 -4.27 6.98
C GLY A 4 6.22 -3.22 8.06
N LEU A 5 6.90 -2.15 7.70
CA LEU A 5 7.14 -0.97 8.51
C LEU A 5 6.17 0.12 8.04
N HIS A 6 5.04 0.23 8.74
CA HIS A 6 3.97 1.17 8.42
C HIS A 6 4.37 2.63 8.67
N PRO A 7 4.02 3.61 7.80
CA PRO A 7 4.46 5.01 7.93
C PRO A 7 4.04 5.72 9.23
N ALA A 8 2.95 5.28 9.87
CA ALA A 8 2.53 5.84 11.16
C ALA A 8 3.56 5.68 12.28
N PHE A 9 4.49 4.73 12.15
CA PHE A 9 5.54 4.46 13.14
C PHE A 9 6.92 4.98 12.70
N ILE A 10 6.97 5.94 11.78
CA ILE A 10 8.22 6.39 11.13
C ILE A 10 9.34 6.76 12.11
N ASP A 11 9.00 7.34 13.25
CA ASP A 11 9.98 7.77 14.25
C ASP A 11 10.61 6.59 15.01
N LYS A 12 9.97 5.42 15.01
CA LYS A 12 10.46 4.17 15.63
C LYS A 12 11.22 3.28 14.65
N HIS A 13 11.19 3.58 13.36
CA HIS A 13 11.80 2.73 12.35
C HIS A 13 13.31 2.92 12.30
N HIS A 14 14.07 1.91 12.67
CA HIS A 14 15.52 1.92 12.50
C HIS A 14 15.89 1.38 11.13
N ILE A 15 16.69 2.12 10.36
CA ILE A 15 17.02 1.75 8.97
C ILE A 15 17.74 0.39 8.91
N ASP A 16 18.55 0.10 9.91
CA ASP A 16 19.32 -1.15 10.01
C ASP A 16 18.39 -2.37 10.15
N LYS A 17 17.19 -2.16 10.71
CA LYS A 17 16.17 -3.19 10.91
C LYS A 17 15.38 -3.52 9.65
N ILE A 18 15.53 -2.76 8.58
CA ILE A 18 14.90 -3.07 7.29
C ILE A 18 15.43 -4.41 6.74
N SER A 19 16.71 -4.71 6.97
CA SER A 19 17.29 -6.02 6.62
C SER A 19 16.63 -7.19 7.35
N GLU A 20 16.09 -6.97 8.55
CA GLU A 20 15.40 -8.01 9.31
C GLU A 20 14.05 -8.35 8.65
N LEU A 21 13.39 -7.39 8.00
CA LEU A 21 12.11 -7.63 7.33
C LEU A 21 12.19 -8.76 6.31
N GLU A 22 13.26 -8.79 5.51
CA GLU A 22 13.52 -9.85 4.53
C GLU A 22 13.64 -11.22 5.22
N LYS A 23 14.46 -11.29 6.27
CA LYS A 23 14.66 -12.51 7.06
C LYS A 23 13.36 -13.00 7.71
N TYR A 24 12.58 -12.11 8.32
CA TYR A 24 11.29 -12.46 8.94
C TYR A 24 10.29 -12.97 7.91
N THR A 25 10.19 -12.29 6.77
CA THR A 25 9.32 -12.66 5.64
C THR A 25 9.64 -14.05 5.11
N GLN A 26 10.92 -14.38 4.95
CA GLN A 26 11.36 -15.71 4.51
C GLN A 26 11.11 -16.77 5.58
N THR A 27 11.50 -16.51 6.83
CA THR A 27 11.40 -17.47 7.96
C THR A 27 9.96 -17.89 8.22
N HIS A 28 9.01 -16.96 8.12
CA HIS A 28 7.59 -17.21 8.36
C HIS A 28 6.81 -17.51 7.07
N ASN A 29 7.50 -17.56 5.93
CA ASN A 29 6.94 -17.82 4.61
C ASN A 29 5.68 -16.99 4.30
N THR A 30 5.70 -15.69 4.59
CA THR A 30 4.53 -14.83 4.35
C THR A 30 4.31 -14.62 2.86
N LYS A 31 3.04 -14.55 2.43
CA LYS A 31 2.68 -14.38 1.01
C LYS A 31 2.89 -12.96 0.50
N LEU A 32 2.80 -11.97 1.39
CA LEU A 32 2.85 -10.54 1.08
C LEU A 32 3.80 -9.81 2.03
N ILE A 33 4.32 -8.67 1.56
CA ILE A 33 4.96 -7.65 2.41
C ILE A 33 3.97 -6.50 2.60
N GLY A 34 3.83 -6.02 3.82
CA GLY A 34 2.81 -5.05 4.16
C GLY A 34 2.48 -5.04 5.66
N GLU A 35 1.87 -3.99 6.17
CA GLU A 35 1.51 -2.78 5.44
C GLU A 35 2.69 -1.81 5.33
N ILE A 36 2.94 -1.29 4.13
CA ILE A 36 4.04 -0.36 3.81
C ILE A 36 3.49 0.81 3.01
N GLY A 37 4.16 1.96 2.98
CA GLY A 37 3.70 3.06 2.14
C GLY A 37 3.94 4.41 2.75
N LEU A 38 3.06 5.36 2.43
CA LEU A 38 3.25 6.78 2.70
C LEU A 38 1.98 7.42 3.27
N ASP A 39 2.17 8.34 4.20
CA ASP A 39 1.06 9.07 4.82
C ASP A 39 1.48 10.49 5.19
N LYS A 40 0.96 11.47 4.45
CA LYS A 40 1.25 12.90 4.65
C LYS A 40 0.63 13.48 5.92
N ARG A 41 -0.14 12.72 6.70
CA ARG A 41 -0.62 13.16 8.01
C ARG A 41 0.50 13.13 9.06
N PHE A 42 1.53 12.31 8.85
CA PHE A 42 2.66 12.18 9.76
C PHE A 42 3.89 12.99 9.29
N LYS A 43 4.81 13.24 10.23
CA LYS A 43 6.06 13.97 9.97
C LYS A 43 7.07 13.10 9.22
N ASN A 44 8.23 13.69 8.90
CA ASN A 44 9.40 12.99 8.34
C ASN A 44 9.09 12.28 7.01
N TYR A 45 8.37 12.94 6.11
CA TYR A 45 7.90 12.35 4.86
C TYR A 45 9.04 11.82 3.96
N ASP A 46 10.18 12.52 3.90
CA ASP A 46 11.36 12.05 3.15
C ASP A 46 11.91 10.73 3.70
N ARG A 47 11.86 10.55 5.03
CA ARG A 47 12.22 9.29 5.66
C ARG A 47 11.20 8.19 5.34
N GLN A 48 9.90 8.53 5.27
CA GLN A 48 8.89 7.57 4.83
C GLN A 48 9.18 7.09 3.40
N ILE A 49 9.56 8.00 2.49
CA ILE A 49 9.94 7.67 1.10
C ILE A 49 11.13 6.72 1.06
N ASP A 50 12.21 7.00 1.80
CA ASP A 50 13.39 6.12 1.84
C ASP A 50 13.05 4.71 2.35
N ILE A 51 12.32 4.62 3.47
CA ILE A 51 11.93 3.34 4.06
C ILE A 51 10.95 2.58 3.15
N PHE A 52 9.97 3.27 2.57
CA PHE A 52 9.03 2.64 1.64
C PHE A 52 9.76 2.08 0.41
N THR A 53 10.67 2.87 -0.18
CA THR A 53 11.46 2.45 -1.35
C THR A 53 12.28 1.19 -1.05
N LYS A 54 12.93 1.12 0.12
CA LYS A 54 13.69 -0.06 0.55
C LYS A 54 12.80 -1.30 0.72
N GLN A 55 11.59 -1.14 1.28
CA GLN A 55 10.64 -2.24 1.43
C GLN A 55 10.10 -2.73 0.08
N VAL A 56 9.86 -1.83 -0.88
CA VAL A 56 9.50 -2.19 -2.26
C VAL A 56 10.63 -3.00 -2.91
N ASN A 57 11.89 -2.61 -2.72
CA ASN A 57 13.03 -3.34 -3.25
C ASN A 57 13.17 -4.74 -2.62
N ILE A 58 12.94 -4.89 -1.31
CA ILE A 58 12.88 -6.21 -0.66
C ILE A 58 11.77 -7.07 -1.29
N ALA A 59 10.58 -6.51 -1.47
CA ALA A 59 9.49 -7.25 -2.08
C ALA A 59 9.78 -7.67 -3.52
N ASN A 60 10.47 -6.81 -4.27
CA ASN A 60 10.95 -7.12 -5.61
C ASN A 60 11.95 -8.28 -5.58
N ASN A 61 12.95 -8.25 -4.69
CA ASN A 61 13.96 -9.32 -4.57
C ASN A 61 13.33 -10.67 -4.16
N LEU A 62 12.28 -10.64 -3.35
CA LEU A 62 11.56 -11.84 -2.92
C LEU A 62 10.45 -12.27 -3.88
N HIS A 63 10.23 -11.53 -4.97
CA HIS A 63 9.12 -11.72 -5.90
C HIS A 63 7.74 -11.77 -5.22
N LYS A 64 7.51 -10.93 -4.20
CA LYS A 64 6.27 -10.93 -3.41
C LYS A 64 5.39 -9.73 -3.72
N PRO A 65 4.05 -9.91 -3.79
CA PRO A 65 3.12 -8.80 -3.83
C PRO A 65 3.17 -7.96 -2.53
N ILE A 66 2.75 -6.70 -2.63
CA ILE A 66 2.77 -5.75 -1.49
C ILE A 66 1.39 -5.20 -1.13
N ILE A 67 1.19 -4.85 0.15
CA ILE A 67 0.03 -4.11 0.63
C ILE A 67 0.47 -2.67 0.92
N ILE A 68 -0.10 -1.73 0.17
CA ILE A 68 0.29 -0.31 0.19
C ILE A 68 -0.74 0.51 0.95
N HIS A 69 -0.27 1.19 2.01
CA HIS A 69 -0.93 2.34 2.62
C HIS A 69 -0.62 3.60 1.82
N SER A 70 -1.64 4.40 1.50
CA SER A 70 -1.41 5.67 0.81
C SER A 70 -2.42 6.74 1.19
N VAL A 71 -1.99 7.73 1.97
CA VAL A 71 -2.81 8.89 2.34
C VAL A 71 -2.22 10.18 1.80
N LYS A 72 -2.97 10.81 0.89
CA LYS A 72 -2.58 12.05 0.16
C LYS A 72 -1.23 11.91 -0.60
N SER A 73 -0.85 10.69 -0.94
CA SER A 73 0.47 10.31 -1.48
C SER A 73 0.40 9.51 -2.78
N HIS A 74 -0.75 9.43 -3.45
CA HIS A 74 -0.89 8.67 -4.70
C HIS A 74 0.07 9.11 -5.82
N ASN A 75 0.52 10.36 -5.80
CA ASN A 75 1.53 10.86 -6.76
C ASN A 75 2.89 10.15 -6.62
N GLU A 76 3.16 9.50 -5.49
CA GLU A 76 4.40 8.75 -5.27
C GLU A 76 4.36 7.33 -5.84
N ILE A 77 3.34 7.00 -6.64
CA ILE A 77 3.30 5.79 -7.47
C ILE A 77 4.55 5.65 -8.35
N LYS A 78 5.25 6.75 -8.63
CA LYS A 78 6.56 6.76 -9.30
C LYS A 78 7.55 5.81 -8.63
N ILE A 79 7.55 5.69 -7.30
CA ILE A 79 8.45 4.78 -6.56
C ILE A 79 8.25 3.33 -7.03
N ILE A 80 7.01 2.91 -7.22
CA ILE A 80 6.68 1.57 -7.73
C ILE A 80 7.20 1.37 -9.16
N LYS A 81 7.03 2.38 -10.02
CA LYS A 81 7.49 2.37 -11.41
C LYS A 81 9.01 2.36 -11.51
N ASP A 82 9.68 3.23 -10.74
CA ASP A 82 11.13 3.42 -10.74
C ASP A 82 11.86 2.19 -10.17
N SER A 83 11.28 1.54 -9.15
CA SER A 83 11.75 0.23 -8.65
C SER A 83 11.49 -0.93 -9.64
N LYS A 84 10.84 -0.68 -10.78
CA LYS A 84 10.43 -1.70 -11.76
C LYS A 84 9.67 -2.86 -11.13
N PHE A 85 8.90 -2.59 -10.09
CA PHE A 85 8.17 -3.60 -9.34
C PHE A 85 6.99 -4.11 -10.17
N LYS A 86 6.85 -5.45 -10.27
CA LYS A 86 5.88 -6.10 -11.17
C LYS A 86 4.99 -7.14 -10.49
N HIS A 87 5.10 -7.30 -9.17
CA HIS A 87 4.41 -8.37 -8.44
C HIS A 87 3.00 -7.96 -7.99
N GLY A 88 2.58 -6.74 -8.30
CA GLY A 88 1.26 -6.21 -7.95
C GLY A 88 1.01 -6.22 -6.44
N GLY A 89 -0.27 -6.29 -6.07
CA GLY A 89 -0.66 -6.33 -4.67
C GLY A 89 -1.97 -5.61 -4.41
N ILE A 90 -2.05 -4.95 -3.26
CA ILE A 90 -3.27 -4.31 -2.78
C ILE A 90 -2.96 -2.86 -2.44
N ILE A 91 -3.77 -1.92 -2.95
CA ILE A 91 -3.83 -0.56 -2.41
C ILE A 91 -4.90 -0.56 -1.34
N HIS A 92 -4.47 -0.58 -0.09
CA HIS A 92 -5.35 -0.58 1.07
C HIS A 92 -6.09 0.76 1.19
N ALA A 93 -7.34 0.70 1.66
CA ALA A 93 -8.25 1.79 1.90
C ALA A 93 -8.29 2.81 0.74
N PHE A 94 -8.44 2.31 -0.49
CA PHE A 94 -8.29 3.14 -1.68
C PHE A 94 -9.30 4.29 -1.72
N ASN A 95 -8.78 5.51 -1.83
CA ASN A 95 -9.56 6.75 -1.89
C ASN A 95 -9.05 7.72 -2.96
N GLY A 96 -8.55 7.19 -4.08
CA GLY A 96 -8.10 7.96 -5.23
C GLY A 96 -9.20 8.22 -6.26
N ASN A 97 -8.88 8.99 -7.30
CA ASN A 97 -9.76 9.18 -8.45
C ASN A 97 -9.65 8.00 -9.45
N ALA A 98 -10.48 8.02 -10.50
CA ALA A 98 -10.51 6.93 -11.50
C ALA A 98 -9.21 6.78 -12.32
N GLU A 99 -8.45 7.86 -12.51
CA GLU A 99 -7.18 7.81 -13.24
C GLU A 99 -6.08 7.14 -12.40
N ILE A 100 -5.99 7.54 -11.12
CA ILE A 100 -5.10 6.89 -10.16
C ILE A 100 -5.44 5.41 -10.03
N ALA A 101 -6.73 5.07 -9.94
CA ALA A 101 -7.20 3.69 -9.88
C ALA A 101 -6.73 2.87 -11.09
N ARG A 102 -6.91 3.38 -12.32
CA ARG A 102 -6.44 2.72 -13.55
C ARG A 102 -4.94 2.51 -13.54
N THR A 103 -4.18 3.52 -13.10
CA THR A 103 -2.71 3.41 -13.02
C THR A 103 -2.29 2.28 -12.08
N TYR A 104 -2.94 2.13 -10.93
CA TYR A 104 -2.67 1.00 -10.02
C TYR A 104 -3.05 -0.34 -10.64
N ILE A 105 -4.19 -0.43 -11.31
CA ILE A 105 -4.66 -1.66 -11.97
C ILE A 105 -3.70 -2.09 -13.08
N GLU A 106 -3.21 -1.15 -13.89
CA GLU A 106 -2.20 -1.40 -14.93
C GLU A 106 -0.87 -1.92 -14.35
N LEU A 107 -0.54 -1.54 -13.11
CA LEU A 107 0.61 -2.05 -12.36
C LEU A 107 0.32 -3.38 -11.63
N GLY A 108 -0.84 -3.99 -11.87
CA GLY A 108 -1.22 -5.29 -11.30
C GLY A 108 -1.77 -5.21 -9.88
N PHE A 109 -2.15 -4.02 -9.39
CA PHE A 109 -2.76 -3.87 -8.07
C PHE A 109 -4.28 -4.05 -8.09
N LYS A 110 -4.79 -4.58 -6.99
CA LYS A 110 -6.21 -4.56 -6.63
C LYS A 110 -6.47 -3.41 -5.65
N LEU A 111 -7.69 -2.90 -5.66
CA LEU A 111 -8.12 -1.79 -4.81
C LEU A 111 -8.88 -2.35 -3.60
N GLY A 112 -8.33 -2.15 -2.41
CA GLY A 112 -9.01 -2.45 -1.14
C GLY A 112 -10.10 -1.41 -0.87
N ILE A 113 -11.32 -1.88 -0.67
CA ILE A 113 -12.51 -1.06 -0.46
C ILE A 113 -13.18 -1.49 0.84
N GLY A 114 -13.17 -0.58 1.83
CA GLY A 114 -13.86 -0.75 3.11
C GLY A 114 -14.88 0.35 3.38
N GLY A 115 -15.02 0.74 4.66
CA GLY A 115 -16.04 1.69 5.14
C GLY A 115 -16.03 3.08 4.48
N LEU A 116 -14.92 3.47 3.82
CA LEU A 116 -14.85 4.68 3.00
C LEU A 116 -15.92 4.72 1.90
N LEU A 117 -16.39 3.56 1.44
CA LEU A 117 -17.48 3.47 0.48
C LEU A 117 -18.78 4.13 0.97
N ILE A 118 -19.04 4.09 2.27
CA ILE A 118 -20.26 4.62 2.88
C ILE A 118 -20.10 6.12 3.18
N ASN A 119 -18.87 6.61 3.32
CA ASN A 119 -18.58 8.00 3.65
C ASN A 119 -19.02 8.96 2.51
N PRO A 120 -19.95 9.90 2.76
CA PRO A 120 -20.48 10.81 1.74
C PRO A 120 -19.45 11.83 1.24
N ASN A 121 -18.35 12.04 1.98
CA ASN A 121 -17.29 12.98 1.60
C ASN A 121 -16.30 12.39 0.59
N THR A 122 -16.46 11.13 0.20
CA THR A 122 -15.60 10.47 -0.78
C THR A 122 -16.29 10.39 -2.14
N ASN A 123 -15.50 10.48 -3.21
CA ASN A 123 -16.00 10.23 -4.57
C ASN A 123 -15.92 8.74 -4.95
N LEU A 124 -15.66 7.85 -3.99
CA LEU A 124 -15.32 6.46 -4.24
C LEU A 124 -16.44 5.72 -4.97
N LYS A 125 -17.70 5.97 -4.62
CA LYS A 125 -18.88 5.38 -5.31
C LYS A 125 -18.86 5.63 -6.82
N ASN A 126 -18.48 6.83 -7.26
CA ASN A 126 -18.42 7.18 -8.68
C ASN A 126 -17.19 6.60 -9.37
N VAL A 127 -16.09 6.43 -8.62
CA VAL A 127 -14.88 5.78 -9.12
C VAL A 127 -15.12 4.30 -9.36
N LEU A 128 -15.77 3.60 -8.43
CA LEU A 128 -16.07 2.16 -8.57
C LEU A 128 -17.00 1.83 -9.74
N LYS A 129 -17.91 2.74 -10.13
CA LYS A 129 -18.72 2.56 -11.35
C LYS A 129 -17.90 2.51 -12.64
N LYS A 130 -16.65 2.98 -12.62
CA LYS A 130 -15.75 3.06 -13.78
C LYS A 130 -14.66 1.99 -13.76
N ILE A 131 -14.71 1.08 -12.80
CA ILE A 131 -13.70 0.05 -12.56
C ILE A 131 -14.40 -1.30 -12.54
N SER A 132 -13.77 -2.29 -13.14
CA SER A 132 -14.34 -3.63 -13.20
C SER A 132 -14.14 -4.40 -11.89
N ILE A 133 -15.11 -5.24 -11.53
CA ILE A 133 -15.25 -5.86 -10.20
C ILE A 133 -14.07 -6.77 -9.84
N GLU A 134 -13.42 -7.39 -10.82
CA GLU A 134 -12.25 -8.23 -10.59
C GLU A 134 -11.05 -7.45 -10.04
N ASN A 135 -11.07 -6.12 -10.10
CA ASN A 135 -10.01 -5.26 -9.59
C ASN A 135 -10.25 -4.76 -8.16
N ILE A 136 -11.34 -5.20 -7.53
CA ILE A 136 -11.77 -4.75 -6.21
C ILE A 136 -11.61 -5.90 -5.21
N LEU A 137 -11.11 -5.56 -4.01
CA LEU A 137 -11.13 -6.43 -2.84
C LEU A 137 -11.91 -5.72 -1.73
N LEU A 138 -12.65 -6.50 -0.93
CA LEU A 138 -13.34 -5.98 0.24
C LEU A 138 -12.46 -6.12 1.47
N GLU A 139 -12.49 -5.12 2.33
CA GLU A 139 -11.75 -5.10 3.60
C GLU A 139 -12.55 -4.34 4.65
N THR A 140 -12.28 -4.62 5.93
CA THR A 140 -12.94 -3.90 7.03
C THR A 140 -12.06 -2.85 7.67
N ASP A 141 -10.73 -3.02 7.64
CA ASP A 141 -9.75 -2.21 8.38
C ASP A 141 -10.13 -2.03 9.87
N SER A 142 -10.70 -3.08 10.48
CA SER A 142 -11.08 -3.03 11.89
C SER A 142 -9.83 -3.05 12.78
N THR A 143 -9.73 -2.23 13.82
CA THR A 143 -10.77 -1.38 14.44
C THR A 143 -10.88 0.06 13.92
N ASP A 144 -9.94 0.50 13.08
CA ASP A 144 -9.78 1.91 12.71
C ASP A 144 -10.89 2.40 11.77
N MET A 145 -11.42 1.50 10.95
CA MET A 145 -12.64 1.71 10.19
C MET A 145 -13.71 0.75 10.70
N LYS A 146 -14.71 1.29 11.40
CA LYS A 146 -15.91 0.52 11.70
C LYS A 146 -16.68 0.30 10.38
N PRO A 147 -17.12 -0.94 10.10
CA PRO A 147 -17.90 -1.25 8.90
C PRO A 147 -19.24 -0.49 8.84
#